data_AF-A0A4V6ICA7-F1
#
_entry.id   AF-A0A4V6ICA7-F1
#
_cell.length_a   1.000
_cell.length_b   1.000
_cell.length_c   1.000
_cell.angle_alpha   90.00
_cell.angle_beta   90.00
_cell.angle_gamma   90.00
#
_symmetry.space_group_name_H-M   'P 1'
#
loop_
_entity.id
_entity.type
_entity.pdbx_description
1 polymer ?
#
loop_
_entity_poly.entity_id
_entity_poly.type
_entity_poly.pdbx_seq_one_letter_code
_entity_poly.pdbx_strand_id
1 'polypeptide(L)'
;MRPTLFGYLRTELVGSYIVEVHEMMREFAEGEGLVLGIVRHETGANTSELWQLRQDLLRAESRHVITPTPTHMEEGRGPERIRQVRQLTRIPGVQVWYLSPSENVAMVRHLRRNRDIPAPQVRQVGDSRSVVGHFTLGVNLAARGIVQLEVHEKLTRAGLRHLCAPAEQVIQAVLEEVAAAAQPQIYARVAAGYPDLAPLELEVWLLRGQAWLEVQVHEHGDRTADPVSTGVAAVGEHGRCKSAVGGMLTWARLPLTVTPSVLPSTATTMRGVV
;
A
#
# COMPACT_ATOMS: atom_id res chain seq x y z
N MET A 1 2.27 26.83 20.54
CA MET A 1 0.91 26.74 19.97
C MET A 1 0.76 25.38 19.32
N ARG A 2 -0.40 24.73 19.44
CA ARG A 2 -0.63 23.45 18.75
C ARG A 2 -0.85 23.70 17.25
N PRO A 3 -0.32 22.86 16.34
CA PRO A 3 -0.52 23.05 14.91
C PRO A 3 -2.00 22.88 14.54
N THR A 4 -2.48 23.69 13.59
CA THR A 4 -3.86 23.65 13.11
C THR A 4 -4.04 22.59 12.02
N LEU A 5 -5.10 21.79 12.15
CA LEU A 5 -5.54 20.80 11.17
C LEU A 5 -6.78 21.32 10.44
N PHE A 6 -6.71 21.53 9.13
CA PHE A 6 -7.87 21.99 8.34
C PHE A 6 -8.70 20.79 7.86
N GLY A 7 -10.02 20.87 7.96
CA GLY A 7 -10.89 19.79 7.45
C GLY A 7 -11.40 20.06 6.05
N TYR A 8 -11.58 19.00 5.26
CA TYR A 8 -12.29 19.09 3.98
C TYR A 8 -13.20 17.89 3.72
N LEU A 9 -14.42 18.20 3.30
CA LEU A 9 -15.51 17.26 3.13
C LEU A 9 -16.21 17.49 1.79
N ARG A 10 -16.58 16.39 1.15
CA ARG A 10 -17.49 16.37 0.01
C ARG A 10 -18.79 15.82 0.52
N THR A 11 -19.76 16.70 0.64
CA THR A 11 -21.06 16.39 1.26
C THR A 11 -21.75 15.21 0.58
N GLU A 12 -21.58 15.02 -0.73
CA GLU A 12 -22.11 13.88 -1.47
C GLU A 12 -21.46 12.52 -1.12
N LEU A 13 -20.25 12.51 -0.56
CA LEU A 13 -19.55 11.29 -0.14
C LEU A 13 -19.89 10.88 1.30
N VAL A 14 -20.38 11.83 2.11
CA VAL A 14 -20.68 11.64 3.53
C VAL A 14 -22.20 11.56 3.77
N GLY A 15 -23.01 12.22 2.94
CA GLY A 15 -24.46 12.21 3.05
C GLY A 15 -24.95 12.85 4.35
N SER A 16 -25.84 12.16 5.07
CA SER A 16 -26.42 12.63 6.33
C SER A 16 -25.45 12.58 7.53
N TYR A 17 -24.27 11.96 7.37
CA TYR A 17 -23.34 11.68 8.48
C TYR A 17 -22.33 12.80 8.74
N ILE A 18 -22.62 14.02 8.28
CA ILE A 18 -21.69 15.16 8.36
C ILE A 18 -21.33 15.48 9.81
N VAL A 19 -22.29 15.35 10.74
CA VAL A 19 -22.09 15.64 12.15
C VAL A 19 -21.17 14.60 12.80
N GLU A 20 -21.40 13.30 12.57
CA GLU A 20 -20.53 12.27 13.14
C GLU A 20 -19.10 12.34 12.56
N VAL A 21 -18.97 12.63 11.26
CA VAL A 21 -17.64 12.80 10.64
C VAL A 21 -16.90 14.02 11.20
N HIS A 22 -17.62 15.09 11.54
CA HIS A 22 -17.03 16.24 12.24
C HIS A 22 -16.50 15.88 13.62
N GLU A 23 -17.25 15.09 14.40
CA GLU A 23 -16.79 14.61 15.71
C GLU A 23 -15.56 13.73 15.57
N MET A 24 -15.54 12.80 14.60
CA MET A 24 -14.40 11.93 14.36
C MET A 24 -13.14 12.70 13.94
N MET A 25 -13.30 13.74 13.11
CA MET A 25 -12.18 14.64 12.77
C MET A 25 -11.65 15.40 13.98
N ARG A 26 -12.53 15.74 14.94
CA ARG A 26 -12.14 16.42 16.17
C ARG A 26 -11.39 15.47 17.10
N GLU A 27 -11.91 14.27 17.32
CA GLU A 27 -11.26 13.22 18.12
C GLU A 27 -9.88 12.86 17.55
N PHE A 28 -9.77 12.74 16.22
CA PHE A 28 -8.49 12.53 15.54
C PHE A 28 -7.51 13.68 15.83
N ALA A 29 -7.95 14.93 15.68
CA ALA A 29 -7.09 16.08 15.93
C ALA A 29 -6.58 16.09 17.38
N GLU A 30 -7.45 15.78 18.34
CA GLU A 30 -7.08 15.69 19.77
C GLU A 30 -6.08 14.58 20.04
N GLY A 31 -6.27 13.39 19.45
CA GLY A 31 -5.37 12.24 19.58
C GLY A 31 -3.96 12.51 19.03
N GLU A 32 -3.87 13.25 17.93
CA GLU A 32 -2.59 13.64 17.31
C GLU A 32 -1.98 14.94 17.89
N GLY A 33 -2.60 15.52 18.92
CA GLY A 33 -2.13 16.76 19.54
C GLY A 33 -2.28 18.02 18.66
N LEU A 34 -3.12 17.95 17.65
CA LEU A 34 -3.48 19.03 16.72
C LEU A 34 -4.74 19.77 17.20
N VAL A 35 -5.04 20.91 16.58
CA VAL A 35 -6.31 21.63 16.80
C VAL A 35 -7.09 21.64 15.49
N LEU A 36 -8.28 21.05 15.48
CA LEU A 36 -9.17 21.10 14.32
C LEU A 36 -9.62 22.56 14.09
N GLY A 37 -9.23 23.10 12.94
CA GLY A 37 -9.62 24.42 12.48
C GLY A 37 -10.92 24.38 11.69
N ILE A 38 -11.02 25.24 10.68
CA ILE A 38 -12.18 25.29 9.80
C ILE A 38 -12.28 23.98 9.01
N VAL A 39 -13.49 23.41 8.96
CA VAL A 39 -13.82 22.29 8.10
C VAL A 39 -14.65 22.81 6.92
N ARG A 40 -14.13 22.61 5.72
CA ARG A 40 -14.67 23.10 4.44
C ARG A 40 -15.62 22.04 3.85
N HIS A 41 -16.81 22.46 3.40
CA HIS A 41 -17.84 21.55 2.86
C HIS A 41 -18.13 21.82 1.39
N GLU A 42 -17.53 21.02 0.51
CA GLU A 42 -17.81 21.08 -0.92
C GLU A 42 -19.07 20.27 -1.26
N THR A 43 -19.92 20.82 -2.13
CA THR A 43 -21.12 20.15 -2.64
C THR A 43 -21.07 20.02 -4.15
N GLY A 44 -21.19 18.79 -4.63
CA GLY A 44 -21.32 18.50 -6.05
C GLY A 44 -20.04 18.78 -6.84
N ALA A 45 -20.17 19.40 -8.02
CA ALA A 45 -19.05 19.67 -8.92
C ALA A 45 -18.30 20.99 -8.62
N ASN A 46 -18.69 21.71 -7.55
CA ASN A 46 -18.03 22.94 -7.16
C ASN A 46 -16.61 22.68 -6.66
N THR A 47 -15.75 23.69 -6.73
CA THR A 47 -14.35 23.65 -6.25
C THR A 47 -14.00 24.87 -5.39
N SER A 48 -15.01 25.60 -4.93
CA SER A 48 -14.85 26.86 -4.22
C SER A 48 -14.29 26.62 -2.81
N GLU A 49 -14.73 25.54 -2.16
CA GLU A 49 -14.26 25.19 -0.82
C GLU A 49 -12.85 24.59 -0.85
N LEU A 50 -12.52 23.82 -1.89
CA LEU A 50 -11.17 23.33 -2.13
C LEU A 50 -10.19 24.48 -2.43
N TRP A 51 -10.63 25.49 -3.18
CA TRP A 51 -9.85 26.70 -3.40
C TRP A 51 -9.65 27.48 -2.09
N GLN A 52 -10.68 27.64 -1.27
CA GLN A 52 -10.56 28.32 0.03
C GLN A 52 -9.64 27.56 0.99
N LEU A 53 -9.73 26.22 1.05
CA LEU A 53 -8.78 25.39 1.82
C LEU A 53 -7.34 25.67 1.40
N ARG A 54 -7.08 25.76 0.10
CA ARG A 54 -5.74 26.09 -0.41
C ARG A 54 -5.27 27.46 0.08
N GLN A 55 -6.15 28.47 0.10
CA GLN A 55 -5.82 29.79 0.62
C GLN A 55 -5.55 29.76 2.13
N ASP A 56 -6.31 28.98 2.89
CA ASP A 56 -6.10 28.79 4.32
C ASP A 56 -4.73 28.17 4.59
N LEU A 57 -4.38 27.12 3.83
CA LEU A 57 -3.06 26.49 3.89
C LEU A 57 -1.93 27.45 3.52
N LEU A 58 -2.10 28.30 2.51
CA LEU A 58 -1.04 29.25 2.13
C LEU A 58 -0.79 30.32 3.21
N ARG A 59 -1.82 30.70 3.97
CA ARG A 59 -1.76 31.75 5.00
C ARG A 59 -1.40 31.25 6.39
N ALA A 60 -1.73 29.99 6.69
CA ALA A 60 -1.43 29.40 7.98
C ALA A 60 0.08 29.16 8.16
N GLU A 61 0.51 28.85 9.39
CA GLU A 61 1.85 28.29 9.65
C GLU A 61 1.86 26.76 9.51
N SER A 62 0.72 26.13 9.78
CA SER A 62 0.55 24.68 9.64
C SER A 62 0.02 24.29 8.26
N ARG A 63 0.32 23.06 7.83
CA ARG A 63 0.01 22.53 6.49
C ARG A 63 -0.73 21.18 6.54
N HIS A 64 -1.40 20.89 7.65
CA HIS A 64 -2.15 19.64 7.81
C HIS A 64 -3.60 19.79 7.32
N VAL A 65 -4.05 18.80 6.57
CA VAL A 65 -5.44 18.68 6.10
C VAL A 65 -5.99 17.33 6.51
N ILE A 66 -7.22 17.25 7.01
CA ILE A 66 -7.91 15.98 7.25
C ILE A 66 -9.12 15.83 6.32
N THR A 67 -9.29 14.63 5.78
CA THR A 67 -10.48 14.23 5.03
C THR A 67 -10.92 12.82 5.46
N PRO A 68 -12.19 12.42 5.28
CA PRO A 68 -12.64 11.09 5.70
C PRO A 68 -11.99 9.96 4.90
N THR A 69 -11.83 10.18 3.60
CA THR A 69 -11.28 9.19 2.66
C THR A 69 -10.47 9.86 1.56
N PRO A 70 -9.51 9.16 0.93
CA PRO A 70 -8.76 9.67 -0.23
C PRO A 70 -9.64 10.19 -1.37
N THR A 71 -10.84 9.63 -1.55
CA THR A 71 -11.82 10.04 -2.57
C THR A 71 -12.27 11.50 -2.43
N HIS A 72 -12.10 12.09 -1.25
CA HIS A 72 -12.31 13.52 -1.04
C HIS A 72 -11.28 14.38 -1.79
N MET A 73 -10.05 13.88 -1.96
CA MET A 73 -8.93 14.55 -2.62
C MET A 73 -8.63 14.03 -4.03
N GLU A 74 -9.44 13.12 -4.56
CA GLU A 74 -9.28 12.65 -5.95
C GLU A 74 -9.56 13.78 -6.96
N GLU A 75 -8.75 13.85 -8.01
CA GLU A 75 -8.84 14.87 -9.08
C GLU A 75 -10.19 14.83 -9.82
N GLY A 76 -10.86 13.68 -9.85
CA GLY A 76 -12.12 13.50 -10.57
C GLY A 76 -11.98 13.68 -12.08
N ARG A 77 -13.08 14.04 -12.76
CA ARG A 77 -13.11 14.25 -14.23
C ARG A 77 -13.18 15.72 -14.66
N GLY A 78 -13.38 16.64 -13.72
CA GLY A 78 -13.54 18.07 -14.01
C GLY A 78 -12.19 18.79 -14.11
N PRO A 79 -11.91 19.58 -15.16
CA PRO A 79 -10.61 20.23 -15.35
C PRO A 79 -10.25 21.21 -14.22
N GLU A 80 -11.24 21.91 -13.66
CA GLU A 80 -11.01 22.84 -12.55
C GLU A 80 -10.68 22.09 -11.25
N ARG A 81 -11.34 20.97 -10.98
CA ARG A 81 -11.03 20.13 -9.82
C ARG A 81 -9.62 19.54 -9.92
N ILE A 82 -9.26 19.01 -11.08
CA ILE A 82 -7.89 18.52 -11.36
C ILE A 82 -6.88 19.62 -11.06
N ARG A 83 -7.13 20.85 -11.54
CA ARG A 83 -6.26 22.01 -11.30
C ARG A 83 -6.14 22.32 -9.81
N GLN A 84 -7.25 22.42 -9.07
CA GLN A 84 -7.24 22.79 -7.65
C GLN A 84 -6.57 21.74 -6.78
N VAL A 85 -6.86 20.45 -7.00
CA VAL A 85 -6.21 19.34 -6.27
C VAL A 85 -4.70 19.38 -6.51
N ARG A 86 -4.25 19.48 -7.76
CA ARG A 86 -2.81 19.57 -8.09
C ARG A 86 -2.13 20.80 -7.50
N GLN A 87 -2.82 21.94 -7.47
CA GLN A 87 -2.28 23.15 -6.90
C GLN A 87 -2.17 23.07 -5.37
N LEU A 88 -3.09 22.37 -4.71
CA LEU A 88 -3.06 22.13 -3.27
C LEU A 88 -1.95 21.14 -2.90
N THR A 89 -1.82 20.02 -3.60
CA THR A 89 -0.80 18.99 -3.32
C THR A 89 0.63 19.43 -3.67
N ARG A 90 0.78 20.47 -4.49
CA ARG A 90 2.08 21.09 -4.79
C ARG A 90 2.56 22.10 -3.75
N ILE A 91 1.74 22.45 -2.75
CA ILE A 91 2.20 23.32 -1.67
C ILE A 91 3.23 22.54 -0.84
N PRO A 92 4.46 23.04 -0.68
CA PRO A 92 5.48 22.36 0.10
C PRO A 92 5.03 22.13 1.54
N GLY A 93 5.25 20.91 2.04
CA GLY A 93 4.94 20.54 3.43
C GLY A 93 3.47 20.23 3.70
N VAL A 94 2.58 20.21 2.70
CA VAL A 94 1.20 19.76 2.90
C VAL A 94 1.14 18.28 3.25
N GLN A 95 0.48 17.98 4.36
CA GLN A 95 0.22 16.62 4.83
C GLN A 95 -1.28 16.40 4.86
N VAL A 96 -1.75 15.36 4.17
CA VAL A 96 -3.17 14.99 4.14
C VAL A 96 -3.38 13.74 4.98
N TRP A 97 -4.23 13.85 5.98
CA TRP A 97 -4.65 12.83 6.91
C TRP A 97 -6.00 12.27 6.51
N TYR A 98 -6.21 10.99 6.80
CA TYR A 98 -7.45 10.28 6.55
C TYR A 98 -8.01 9.69 7.84
N LEU A 99 -9.33 9.74 8.03
CA LEU A 99 -9.98 8.99 9.10
C LEU A 99 -9.76 7.49 8.89
N SER A 100 -9.58 6.73 9.98
CA SER A 100 -9.08 5.36 9.88
C SER A 100 -10.05 4.45 9.07
N PRO A 101 -9.56 3.37 8.41
CA PRO A 101 -10.43 2.44 7.69
C PRO A 101 -11.52 1.79 8.59
N SER A 102 -11.22 1.57 9.87
CA SER A 102 -12.17 1.06 10.88
C SER A 102 -13.36 2.00 11.12
N GLU A 103 -13.08 3.30 11.15
CA GLU A 103 -14.03 4.39 11.32
C GLU A 103 -14.92 4.56 10.07
N ASN A 104 -14.34 4.43 8.87
CA ASN A 104 -15.07 4.40 7.62
C ASN A 104 -15.97 3.15 7.44
N VAL A 105 -15.56 2.00 7.97
CA VAL A 105 -16.36 0.76 7.95
C VAL A 105 -17.59 0.85 8.86
N ALA A 106 -17.50 1.54 10.00
CA ALA A 106 -18.65 1.81 10.86
C ALA A 106 -19.71 2.65 10.11
N MET A 107 -19.28 3.71 9.42
CA MET A 107 -20.14 4.57 8.59
C MET A 107 -20.84 3.79 7.47
N VAL A 108 -20.10 2.97 6.71
CA VAL A 108 -20.67 2.13 5.63
C VAL A 108 -21.62 1.05 6.18
N ARG A 109 -21.39 0.51 7.38
CA ARG A 109 -22.29 -0.47 8.01
C ARG A 109 -23.60 0.16 8.48
N HIS A 110 -23.60 1.41 8.96
CA HIS A 110 -24.82 2.11 9.35
C HIS A 110 -25.69 2.52 8.15
N LEU A 111 -25.09 2.88 7.01
CA LEU A 111 -25.78 3.13 5.74
C LEU A 111 -26.56 1.92 5.19
N ARG A 112 -26.07 0.69 5.45
CA ARG A 112 -26.63 -0.59 4.94
C ARG A 112 -27.93 -1.03 5.59
N ARG A 113 -28.31 -0.47 6.75
CA ARG A 113 -29.48 -0.96 7.50
C ARG A 113 -30.83 -0.41 7.01
N ASN A 114 -30.83 0.62 6.14
CA ASN A 114 -32.05 1.42 5.91
C ASN A 114 -32.59 1.50 4.47
N ARG A 115 -31.97 0.97 3.40
CA ARG A 115 -32.60 1.00 2.05
C ARG A 115 -32.21 -0.14 1.10
N ASP A 116 -33.22 -0.64 0.39
CA ASP A 116 -33.16 -1.54 -0.78
C ASP A 116 -32.62 -0.82 -2.04
N ILE A 117 -31.32 -0.56 -2.09
CA ILE A 117 -30.66 0.04 -3.26
C ILE A 117 -29.89 -1.05 -4.03
N PRO A 118 -30.08 -1.20 -5.35
CA PRO A 118 -29.29 -2.14 -6.14
C PRO A 118 -27.81 -1.75 -6.07
N ALA A 119 -26.95 -2.76 -5.88
CA ALA A 119 -25.53 -2.57 -5.64
C ALA A 119 -24.88 -1.65 -6.69
N PRO A 120 -24.20 -0.55 -6.30
CA PRO A 120 -23.22 0.05 -7.18
C PRO A 120 -22.11 -0.99 -7.36
N GLN A 121 -21.62 -1.17 -8.59
CA GLN A 121 -20.46 -1.99 -8.85
C GLN A 121 -19.27 -1.42 -8.07
N VAL A 122 -19.02 -2.01 -6.91
CA VAL A 122 -17.88 -1.73 -6.04
C VAL A 122 -16.63 -2.06 -6.85
N ARG A 123 -15.93 -1.05 -7.36
CA ARG A 123 -14.50 -1.20 -7.61
C ARG A 123 -13.85 -1.44 -6.25
N GLN A 124 -13.26 -2.62 -6.11
CA GLN A 124 -12.89 -3.28 -4.87
C GLN A 124 -11.96 -2.46 -3.94
N VAL A 125 -12.32 -2.47 -2.66
CA VAL A 125 -11.46 -2.82 -1.51
C VAL A 125 -9.99 -2.36 -1.57
N GLY A 126 -9.67 -1.29 -0.83
CA GLY A 126 -8.36 -1.15 -0.19
C GLY A 126 -8.49 -1.53 1.28
N ASP A 127 -8.42 -2.81 1.62
CA ASP A 127 -7.24 -3.42 2.22
C ASP A 127 -6.74 -2.68 3.48
N SER A 128 -7.39 -2.92 4.62
CA SER A 128 -6.77 -2.72 5.94
C SER A 128 -5.59 -3.69 6.05
N ARG A 129 -4.43 -3.26 5.57
CA ARG A 129 -3.16 -3.98 5.66
C ARG A 129 -2.50 -3.60 6.97
N SER A 130 -2.35 -4.53 7.89
CA SER A 130 -1.50 -4.34 9.06
C SER A 130 -0.07 -4.76 8.73
N VAL A 131 0.91 -3.95 9.08
CA VAL A 131 2.33 -4.31 8.93
C VAL A 131 2.65 -5.44 9.92
N VAL A 132 3.05 -6.59 9.38
CA VAL A 132 3.51 -7.76 10.15
C VAL A 132 5.02 -7.68 10.37
N GLY A 133 5.74 -7.16 9.39
CA GLY A 133 7.18 -7.02 9.45
C GLY A 133 7.68 -6.07 8.37
N HIS A 134 8.79 -5.42 8.67
CA HIS A 134 9.53 -4.56 7.75
C HIS A 134 11.01 -4.75 8.03
N PHE A 135 11.81 -4.95 7.00
CA PHE A 135 13.28 -5.05 7.11
C PHE A 135 13.96 -4.69 5.79
N THR A 136 15.22 -4.26 5.91
CA THR A 136 16.09 -3.94 4.78
C THR A 136 17.08 -5.08 4.53
N LEU A 137 17.38 -5.35 3.27
CA LEU A 137 18.21 -6.44 2.83
C LEU A 137 19.25 -5.95 1.82
N GLY A 138 20.54 -6.06 2.16
CA GLY A 138 21.61 -5.87 1.19
C GLY A 138 21.71 -7.06 0.24
N VAL A 139 21.86 -6.82 -1.07
CA VAL A 139 22.04 -7.85 -2.08
C VAL A 139 23.47 -8.40 -2.01
N ASN A 140 23.66 -9.46 -1.23
CA ASN A 140 24.96 -10.12 -1.04
C ASN A 140 24.79 -11.64 -0.80
N LEU A 141 25.90 -12.37 -0.64
CA LEU A 141 25.88 -13.82 -0.44
C LEU A 141 25.19 -14.26 0.86
N ALA A 142 25.12 -13.41 1.89
CA ALA A 142 24.47 -13.70 3.16
C ALA A 142 22.96 -13.40 3.15
N ALA A 143 22.46 -12.69 2.13
CA ALA A 143 21.09 -12.21 2.04
C ALA A 143 20.05 -13.33 2.21
N ARG A 144 20.29 -14.51 1.63
CA ARG A 144 19.39 -15.67 1.77
C ARG A 144 19.19 -16.09 3.23
N GLY A 145 20.27 -16.13 4.01
CA GLY A 145 20.19 -16.48 5.44
C GLY A 145 19.46 -15.42 6.26
N ILE A 146 19.65 -14.14 5.93
CA ILE A 146 18.97 -13.01 6.57
C ILE A 146 17.47 -13.07 6.27
N VAL A 147 17.06 -13.32 5.01
CA VAL A 147 15.65 -13.47 4.62
C VAL A 147 14.98 -14.58 5.41
N GLN A 148 15.60 -15.76 5.50
CA GLN A 148 15.06 -16.89 6.27
C GLN A 148 14.87 -16.52 7.73
N LEU A 149 15.85 -15.87 8.35
CA LEU A 149 15.77 -15.46 9.75
C LEU A 149 14.66 -14.43 9.99
N GLU A 150 14.65 -13.34 9.22
CA GLU A 150 13.70 -12.23 9.39
C GLU A 150 12.26 -12.67 9.10
N VAL A 151 12.04 -13.36 7.98
CA VAL A 151 10.69 -13.86 7.64
C VAL A 151 10.20 -14.83 8.70
N HIS A 152 11.06 -15.76 9.15
CA HIS A 152 10.69 -16.71 10.18
C HIS A 152 10.33 -16.03 11.50
N GLU A 153 11.15 -15.08 11.97
CA GLU A 153 10.91 -14.35 13.22
C GLU A 153 9.60 -13.56 13.15
N LYS A 154 9.41 -12.75 12.10
CA LYS A 154 8.26 -11.84 11.98
C LYS A 154 6.96 -12.60 11.75
N LEU A 155 6.93 -13.61 10.86
CA LEU A 155 5.72 -14.38 10.60
C LEU A 155 5.37 -15.35 11.72
N THR A 156 6.35 -15.95 12.40
CA THR A 156 6.08 -16.81 13.56
C THR A 156 5.47 -16.00 14.70
N ARG A 157 6.00 -14.81 14.99
CA ARG A 157 5.43 -13.89 15.99
C ARG A 157 3.99 -13.49 15.67
N ALA A 158 3.66 -13.37 14.38
CA ALA A 158 2.32 -13.03 13.92
C ALA A 158 1.37 -14.25 13.78
N GLY A 159 1.81 -15.45 14.15
CA GLY A 159 1.03 -16.69 14.04
C GLY A 159 0.83 -17.17 12.60
N LEU A 160 1.69 -16.76 11.66
CA LEU A 160 1.62 -17.05 10.22
C LEU A 160 2.77 -17.95 9.75
N ARG A 161 3.26 -18.84 10.62
CA ARG A 161 4.42 -19.71 10.36
C ARG A 161 4.30 -20.54 9.08
N HIS A 162 3.08 -20.92 8.69
CA HIS A 162 2.83 -21.67 7.46
C HIS A 162 3.14 -20.89 6.18
N LEU A 163 3.26 -19.56 6.27
CA LEU A 163 3.57 -18.68 5.14
C LEU A 163 5.06 -18.32 5.03
N CYS A 164 5.93 -18.83 5.92
CA CYS A 164 7.37 -18.55 5.83
C CYS A 164 7.98 -18.99 4.50
N ALA A 165 7.83 -20.27 4.14
CA ALA A 165 8.38 -20.80 2.89
C ALA A 165 7.91 -20.06 1.63
N PRO A 166 6.60 -19.81 1.40
CA PRO A 166 6.17 -19.06 0.23
C PRO A 166 6.58 -17.57 0.26
N ALA A 167 6.67 -16.94 1.44
CA ALA A 167 7.18 -15.56 1.54
C ALA A 167 8.67 -15.47 1.24
N GLU A 168 9.47 -16.39 1.78
CA GLU A 168 10.90 -16.53 1.47
C GLU A 168 11.13 -16.74 -0.02
N GLN A 169 10.31 -17.58 -0.68
CA GLN A 169 10.41 -17.84 -2.11
C GLN A 169 10.21 -16.56 -2.94
N VAL A 170 9.22 -15.72 -2.60
CA VAL A 170 8.97 -14.44 -3.30
C VAL A 170 10.18 -13.51 -3.16
N ILE A 171 10.67 -13.34 -1.94
CA ILE A 171 11.78 -12.41 -1.67
C ILE A 171 13.06 -12.91 -2.34
N GLN A 172 13.32 -14.22 -2.29
CA GLN A 172 14.48 -14.85 -2.92
C GLN A 172 14.46 -14.69 -4.45
N ALA A 173 13.28 -14.83 -5.08
CA ALA A 173 13.15 -14.66 -6.52
C ALA A 173 13.47 -13.22 -6.96
N VAL A 174 12.98 -12.21 -6.21
CA VAL A 174 13.33 -10.80 -6.48
C VAL A 174 14.82 -10.53 -6.23
N LEU A 175 15.38 -11.09 -5.15
CA LEU A 175 16.80 -10.96 -4.83
C LEU A 175 17.69 -11.51 -5.96
N GLU A 176 17.35 -12.66 -6.53
CA GLU A 176 18.07 -13.28 -7.65
C GLU A 176 17.97 -12.43 -8.92
N GLU A 177 16.79 -11.86 -9.20
CA GLU A 177 16.62 -10.92 -10.30
C GLU A 177 17.53 -9.70 -10.14
N VAL A 178 17.55 -9.08 -8.95
CA VAL A 178 18.35 -7.88 -8.68
C VAL A 178 19.84 -8.21 -8.78
N ALA A 179 20.27 -9.34 -8.20
CA ALA A 179 21.65 -9.80 -8.25
C ALA A 179 22.11 -10.10 -9.70
N ALA A 180 21.25 -10.66 -10.54
CA ALA A 180 21.55 -10.90 -11.94
C ALA A 180 21.65 -9.59 -12.74
N ALA A 181 20.78 -8.62 -12.48
CA ALA A 181 20.82 -7.30 -13.13
C ALA A 181 22.03 -6.46 -12.69
N ALA A 182 22.50 -6.65 -11.46
CA ALA A 182 23.69 -6.00 -10.91
C ALA A 182 25.01 -6.47 -11.53
N GLN A 183 25.01 -7.56 -12.32
CA GLN A 183 26.20 -8.09 -12.98
C GLN A 183 26.29 -7.59 -14.44
N PRO A 184 27.02 -6.51 -14.76
CA PRO A 184 27.38 -6.22 -16.13
C PRO A 184 28.31 -7.33 -16.66
N GLN A 185 27.93 -7.96 -17.79
CA GLN A 185 28.59 -9.13 -18.40
C GLN A 185 30.10 -8.96 -18.70
N ILE A 186 30.65 -7.75 -18.57
CA ILE A 186 32.08 -7.43 -18.81
C ILE A 186 32.90 -7.30 -17.51
N TYR A 187 32.27 -7.08 -16.34
CA TYR A 187 32.97 -6.85 -15.06
C TYR A 187 32.76 -7.94 -14.00
N ALA A 188 32.18 -9.09 -14.33
CA ALA A 188 31.98 -10.21 -13.41
C ALA A 188 33.28 -10.65 -12.67
N ARG A 189 34.47 -10.41 -13.26
CA ARG A 189 35.77 -10.66 -12.62
C ARG A 189 36.24 -9.59 -11.63
N VAL A 190 35.73 -8.35 -11.70
CA VAL A 190 36.13 -7.24 -10.82
C VAL A 190 35.18 -7.13 -9.62
N ALA A 191 33.89 -7.43 -9.79
CA ALA A 191 32.91 -7.49 -8.69
C ALA A 191 33.26 -8.56 -7.64
N ALA A 192 33.93 -9.65 -8.05
CA ALA A 192 34.47 -10.66 -7.13
C ALA A 192 35.60 -10.13 -6.21
N GLY A 193 36.23 -9.00 -6.56
CA GLY A 193 37.32 -8.38 -5.79
C GLY A 193 36.94 -7.16 -4.95
N TYR A 194 35.76 -6.57 -5.18
CA TYR A 194 35.31 -5.34 -4.52
C TYR A 194 33.79 -5.39 -4.22
N PRO A 195 33.37 -6.08 -3.15
CA PRO A 195 31.95 -6.22 -2.78
C PRO A 195 31.29 -4.92 -2.28
N ASP A 196 32.06 -3.84 -2.05
CA ASP A 196 31.61 -2.55 -1.50
C ASP A 196 31.22 -1.49 -2.55
N LEU A 197 31.14 -1.86 -3.84
CA LEU A 197 30.67 -0.93 -4.87
C LEU A 197 29.14 -0.78 -4.80
N ALA A 198 28.69 0.13 -3.92
CA ALA A 198 27.31 0.52 -3.62
C ALA A 198 26.39 -0.69 -3.28
N PRO A 199 26.12 -0.97 -1.99
CA PRO A 199 25.21 -2.05 -1.64
C PRO A 199 23.85 -1.75 -2.26
N LEU A 200 23.44 -2.59 -3.21
CA LEU A 200 22.06 -2.62 -3.65
C LEU A 200 21.25 -3.07 -2.45
N GLU A 201 20.38 -2.20 -1.96
CA GLU A 201 19.51 -2.49 -0.83
C GLU A 201 18.08 -2.68 -1.33
N LEU A 202 17.41 -3.66 -0.73
CA LEU A 202 16.00 -3.97 -0.93
C LEU A 202 15.26 -3.68 0.37
N GLU A 203 14.08 -3.10 0.27
CA GLU A 203 13.20 -2.88 1.41
C GLU A 203 12.02 -3.85 1.32
N VAL A 204 11.82 -4.67 2.34
CA VAL A 204 10.82 -5.73 2.36
C VAL A 204 9.73 -5.42 3.36
N TRP A 205 8.49 -5.41 2.90
CA TRP A 205 7.30 -5.23 3.72
C TRP A 205 6.42 -6.48 3.68
N LEU A 206 6.02 -6.95 4.86
CA LEU A 206 5.08 -8.03 5.05
C LEU A 206 3.77 -7.44 5.57
N LEU A 207 2.74 -7.42 4.72
CA LEU A 207 1.48 -6.74 4.98
C LEU A 207 0.36 -7.76 5.09
N ARG A 208 -0.33 -7.82 6.24
CA ARG A 208 -1.48 -8.72 6.41
C ARG A 208 -2.77 -8.02 6.05
N GLY A 209 -3.43 -8.52 5.00
CA GLY A 209 -4.82 -8.20 4.67
C GLY A 209 -5.80 -9.16 5.36
N GLN A 210 -7.09 -9.07 5.01
CA GLN A 210 -8.14 -9.90 5.62
C GLN A 210 -8.04 -11.38 5.22
N ALA A 211 -7.61 -11.67 3.99
CA ALA A 211 -7.58 -13.03 3.43
C ALA A 211 -6.18 -13.45 2.93
N TRP A 212 -5.20 -12.56 3.01
CA TRP A 212 -3.87 -12.79 2.46
C TRP A 212 -2.77 -12.10 3.27
N LEU A 213 -1.53 -12.53 3.04
CA LEU A 213 -0.29 -11.84 3.37
C LEU A 213 0.34 -11.33 2.07
N GLU A 214 0.50 -10.02 1.92
CA GLU A 214 1.17 -9.41 0.78
C GLU A 214 2.62 -9.16 1.14
N VAL A 215 3.50 -9.73 0.34
CA VAL A 215 4.93 -9.50 0.38
C VAL A 215 5.24 -8.44 -0.64
N GLN A 216 5.79 -7.33 -0.19
CA GLN A 216 6.22 -6.22 -1.03
C GLN A 216 7.74 -6.10 -0.94
N VAL A 217 8.41 -6.06 -2.09
CA VAL A 217 9.86 -5.84 -2.19
C VAL A 217 10.08 -4.60 -3.03
N HIS A 218 10.66 -3.58 -2.41
CA HIS A 218 11.05 -2.34 -3.05
C HIS A 218 12.53 -2.40 -3.39
N GLU A 219 12.86 -2.10 -4.64
CA GLU A 219 14.22 -1.95 -5.14
C GLU A 219 14.41 -0.54 -5.73
N HIS A 220 15.64 -0.04 -5.76
CA HIS A 220 15.93 1.28 -6.32
C HIS A 220 16.01 1.32 -7.86
N GLY A 221 16.05 0.17 -8.55
CA GLY A 221 16.10 0.06 -10.01
C GLY A 221 14.75 0.32 -10.71
N ASP A 222 14.77 0.56 -12.03
CA ASP A 222 13.55 0.57 -12.87
C ASP A 222 13.52 -0.69 -13.73
N ARG A 223 12.58 -1.58 -13.43
CA ARG A 223 12.39 -2.87 -14.11
C ARG A 223 10.97 -3.07 -14.59
N THR A 224 10.27 -1.97 -14.86
CA THR A 224 8.87 -1.99 -15.27
C THR A 224 8.57 -2.79 -16.54
N ALA A 225 9.57 -2.95 -17.43
CA ALA A 225 9.45 -3.73 -18.65
C ALA A 225 9.83 -5.22 -18.48
N ASP A 226 10.46 -5.61 -17.37
CA ASP A 226 10.89 -6.98 -17.14
C ASP A 226 9.71 -7.84 -16.70
N PRO A 227 9.60 -9.10 -17.19
CA PRO A 227 8.58 -10.03 -16.72
C PRO A 227 8.79 -10.39 -15.25
N VAL A 228 7.69 -10.63 -14.53
CA VAL A 228 7.74 -11.14 -13.14
C VAL A 228 8.27 -12.57 -13.15
N SER A 229 9.29 -12.88 -12.33
CA SER A 229 9.85 -14.23 -12.27
C SER A 229 8.81 -15.29 -11.91
N THR A 230 9.06 -16.51 -12.39
CA THR A 230 8.25 -17.69 -12.09
C THR A 230 8.15 -17.96 -10.59
N GLY A 231 9.19 -17.65 -9.81
CA GLY A 231 9.20 -17.77 -8.35
C GLY A 231 8.15 -16.88 -7.66
N VAL A 232 7.94 -15.66 -8.15
CA VAL A 232 6.91 -14.72 -7.66
C VAL A 232 5.53 -15.07 -8.24
N ALA A 233 5.46 -15.47 -9.51
CA ALA A 233 4.19 -15.83 -10.15
C ALA A 233 3.57 -17.12 -9.59
N ALA A 234 4.39 -18.05 -9.08
CA ALA A 234 3.95 -19.35 -8.58
C ALA A 234 3.11 -19.29 -7.28
N VAL A 235 3.15 -18.17 -6.54
CA VAL A 235 2.53 -18.09 -5.21
C VAL A 235 1.11 -17.51 -5.19
N GLY A 236 0.64 -16.90 -6.28
CA GLY A 236 -0.72 -16.36 -6.37
C GLY A 236 -0.82 -15.04 -7.15
N GLU A 237 -1.73 -14.16 -6.71
CA GLU A 237 -1.90 -12.83 -7.28
C GLU A 237 -0.62 -11.99 -7.05
N HIS A 238 -0.09 -11.40 -8.11
CA HIS A 238 1.19 -10.69 -8.07
C HIS A 238 1.18 -9.51 -9.04
N GLY A 239 2.13 -8.61 -8.86
CA GLY A 239 2.29 -7.48 -9.75
C GLY A 239 3.57 -6.70 -9.52
N ARG A 240 3.74 -5.71 -10.40
CA ARG A 240 4.91 -4.85 -10.46
C ARG A 240 4.47 -3.43 -10.80
N CYS A 241 4.98 -2.44 -10.06
CA CYS A 241 4.67 -1.04 -10.33
C CYS A 241 5.80 -0.11 -9.88
N LYS A 242 5.84 1.10 -10.44
CA LYS A 242 6.77 2.13 -9.95
C LYS A 242 6.34 2.59 -8.56
N SER A 243 7.28 2.63 -7.64
CA SER A 243 7.05 3.17 -6.31
C SER A 243 6.92 4.69 -6.36
N ALA A 244 6.05 5.26 -5.53
CA ALA A 244 5.86 6.72 -5.41
C ALA A 244 7.12 7.43 -4.87
N VAL A 245 7.99 6.69 -4.18
CA VAL A 245 9.25 7.18 -3.59
C VAL A 245 10.43 6.99 -4.56
N GLY A 246 10.18 6.51 -5.79
CA GLY A 246 11.20 6.10 -6.74
C GLY A 246 11.54 4.61 -6.63
N GLY A 247 12.10 4.05 -7.71
CA GLY A 247 12.39 2.62 -7.81
C GLY A 247 11.18 1.76 -8.19
N MET A 248 11.30 0.45 -7.98
CA MET A 248 10.35 -0.55 -8.41
C MET A 248 9.81 -1.33 -7.20
N LEU A 249 8.49 -1.55 -7.19
CA LEU A 249 7.81 -2.40 -6.23
C LEU A 249 7.38 -3.69 -6.94
N THR A 250 7.87 -4.82 -6.46
CA THR A 250 7.33 -6.15 -6.79
C THR A 250 6.51 -6.65 -5.61
N TRP A 251 5.28 -7.11 -5.86
CA TRP A 251 4.40 -7.59 -4.80
C TRP A 251 3.75 -8.93 -5.16
N ALA A 252 3.47 -9.74 -4.14
CA ALA A 252 2.71 -10.99 -4.26
C ALA A 252 1.83 -11.23 -3.03
N ARG A 253 0.62 -11.75 -3.25
CA ARG A 253 -0.37 -12.07 -2.21
C ARG A 253 -0.45 -13.56 -1.96
N LEU A 254 -0.10 -13.94 -0.74
CA LEU A 254 -0.14 -15.31 -0.23
C LEU A 254 -1.47 -15.52 0.52
N PRO A 255 -2.31 -16.49 0.15
CA PRO A 255 -3.59 -16.70 0.85
C PRO A 255 -3.36 -17.15 2.30
N LEU A 256 -4.07 -16.55 3.26
CA LEU A 256 -3.98 -16.94 4.68
C LEU A 256 -4.59 -18.34 4.92
N THR A 257 -5.63 -18.67 4.15
CA THR A 257 -6.22 -20.01 4.13
C THR A 257 -5.36 -20.94 3.28
N VAL A 258 -4.94 -22.04 3.86
CA VAL A 258 -4.31 -23.15 3.14
C VAL A 258 -5.36 -23.71 2.20
N THR A 259 -5.30 -23.34 0.92
CA THR A 259 -5.97 -24.13 -0.10
C THR A 259 -5.10 -25.38 -0.24
N PRO A 260 -5.60 -26.59 0.05
CA PRO A 260 -4.80 -27.79 -0.14
C PRO A 260 -4.34 -27.80 -1.60
N SER A 261 -3.02 -27.82 -1.79
CA SER A 261 -2.42 -28.00 -3.11
C SER A 261 -2.96 -29.31 -3.66
N VAL A 262 -3.85 -29.20 -4.66
CA VAL A 262 -4.22 -30.36 -5.48
C VAL A 262 -2.99 -30.63 -6.33
N LEU A 263 -2.11 -31.47 -5.81
CA LEU A 263 -1.11 -32.14 -6.62
C LEU A 263 -1.86 -32.80 -7.79
N PRO A 264 -1.42 -32.60 -9.05
CA PRO A 264 -1.91 -33.44 -10.12
C PRO A 264 -1.54 -34.87 -9.74
N SER A 265 -2.56 -35.68 -9.43
CA SER A 265 -2.39 -37.10 -9.23
C SER A 265 -1.92 -37.65 -10.58
N THR A 266 -0.61 -37.85 -10.72
CA THR A 266 -0.06 -38.73 -11.75
C THR A 266 -0.52 -40.12 -11.37
N ALA A 267 -1.74 -40.47 -11.79
CA ALA A 267 -2.21 -41.83 -11.82
C ALA A 267 -1.38 -42.57 -12.88
N THR A 268 -0.26 -43.13 -12.41
CA THR A 268 0.45 -44.24 -13.04
C THR A 268 -0.57 -45.33 -13.34
N THR A 269 -1.07 -45.39 -14.58
CA THR A 269 -1.70 -46.60 -15.10
C THR A 269 -0.63 -47.38 -15.84
N MET A 270 0.05 -48.25 -15.10
CA MET A 270 0.56 -49.49 -15.69
C MET A 270 -0.66 -50.30 -16.16
N ARG A 271 -0.75 -50.54 -17.46
CA ARG A 271 -1.37 -51.76 -17.98
C ARG A 271 -0.41 -52.37 -18.99
N GLY A 272 0.28 -53.41 -18.55
CA GLY A 272 0.86 -54.38 -19.46
C GLY A 272 -0.19 -55.40 -19.91
N VAL A 273 0.19 -56.10 -20.97
CA VAL A 273 -0.31 -57.40 -21.47
C VAL A 273 -1.62 -57.34 -22.27
N VAL A 274 -1.51 -57.40 -23.60
CA VAL A 274 -1.56 -58.66 -24.38
C VAL A 274 -0.48 -58.63 -25.44
#